data_AF-A0A349B2M0-F1
#
_entry.id   AF-A0A349B2M0-F1
#
_cell.length_a   1.000
_cell.length_b   1.000
_cell.length_c   1.000
_cell.angle_alpha   90.00
_cell.angle_beta   90.00
_cell.angle_gamma   90.00
#
_symmetry.space_group_name_H-M   'P 1'
#
loop_
_entity.id
_entity.type
_entity.pdbx_description
1 polymer ?
#
loop_
_entity_poly.entity_id
_entity_poly.type
_entity_poly.pdbx_seq_one_letter_code
_entity_poly.pdbx_strand_id
1 'polypeptide(L)' 'RDLAATLVIDEADAARAPEVEAEGMACVVTGTVMSDAVRAASLARATLDAVAPR' A
#
# COMPACT_ATOMS: atom_id res chain seq x y z
N ARG A 1 -16.49 6.92 -10.22
CA ARG A 1 -15.46 7.98 -10.01
C ARG A 1 -14.38 7.30 -9.22
N ASP A 2 -13.25 7.06 -9.85
CA ASP A 2 -12.20 6.20 -9.30
C ASP A 2 -11.47 7.01 -8.21
N LEU A 3 -11.57 6.53 -6.96
CA LEU A 3 -11.19 7.32 -5.78
C LEU A 3 -9.67 7.31 -5.53
N ALA A 4 -9.00 6.22 -5.90
CA ALA A 4 -7.57 6.01 -5.67
C ALA A 4 -6.96 5.22 -6.84
N ALA A 5 -5.70 5.53 -7.18
CA ALA A 5 -4.92 4.77 -8.17
C ALA A 5 -4.10 3.64 -7.54
N THR A 6 -3.90 3.68 -6.22
CA THR A 6 -3.06 2.72 -5.48
C THR A 6 -3.64 2.50 -4.10
N LEU A 7 -3.62 1.25 -3.64
CA LEU A 7 -3.99 0.87 -2.28
C LEU A 7 -2.81 0.16 -1.61
N VAL A 8 -2.47 0.60 -0.40
CA VAL A 8 -1.46 -0.04 0.46
C VAL A 8 -2.19 -0.94 1.45
N ILE A 9 -1.80 -2.22 1.51
CA ILE A 9 -2.41 -3.22 2.39
C ILE A 9 -1.35 -3.90 3.27
N ASP A 10 -1.80 -4.48 4.38
CA ASP A 10 -0.93 -5.19 5.31
C ASP A 10 -0.40 -6.51 4.74
N GLU A 11 0.70 -7.00 5.28
CA GLU A 11 1.26 -8.32 4.96
C GLU A 11 0.26 -9.45 5.27
N ALA A 12 -0.57 -9.27 6.31
CA ALA A 12 -1.64 -10.21 6.62
C ALA A 12 -2.70 -10.34 5.51
N ASP A 13 -2.86 -9.30 4.68
CA ASP A 13 -3.81 -9.24 3.57
C ASP A 13 -3.17 -9.55 2.20
N ALA A 14 -1.88 -9.96 2.16
CA ALA A 14 -1.13 -10.15 0.91
C ALA A 14 -1.85 -11.04 -0.12
N ALA A 15 -2.61 -12.05 0.34
CA ALA A 15 -3.38 -12.94 -0.52
C ALA A 15 -4.52 -12.24 -1.30
N ARG A 16 -4.93 -11.05 -0.85
CA ARG A 16 -6.00 -10.24 -1.45
C ARG A 16 -5.49 -9.19 -2.44
N ALA A 17 -4.17 -9.08 -2.64
CA ALA A 17 -3.59 -8.17 -3.64
C ALA A 17 -4.21 -8.33 -5.04
N PRO A 18 -4.49 -9.55 -5.54
CA PRO A 18 -5.16 -9.71 -6.84
C PRO A 18 -6.57 -9.13 -6.89
N GLU A 19 -7.29 -9.09 -5.75
CA GLU A 19 -8.62 -8.46 -5.68
C GLU A 19 -8.51 -6.94 -5.88
N VAL A 20 -7.50 -6.31 -5.26
CA VAL A 20 -7.24 -4.86 -5.41
C VAL A 20 -6.89 -4.51 -6.87
N GLU A 21 -6.05 -5.34 -7.50
CA GLU A 21 -5.66 -5.16 -8.89
C GLU A 21 -6.83 -5.37 -9.87
N ALA A 22 -7.73 -6.30 -9.57
CA ALA A 22 -8.95 -6.52 -10.36
C ALA A 22 -9.90 -5.29 -10.36
N GLU A 23 -9.86 -4.49 -9.30
CA GLU A 23 -10.58 -3.21 -9.21
C GLU A 23 -9.87 -2.06 -9.94
N GLY A 24 -8.75 -2.33 -10.62
CA GLY A 24 -8.00 -1.35 -11.42
C GLY A 24 -7.05 -0.46 -10.63
N MET A 25 -6.74 -0.82 -9.38
CA MET A 25 -5.77 -0.12 -8.53
C MET A 25 -4.43 -0.87 -8.51
N ALA A 26 -3.32 -0.15 -8.42
CA ALA A 26 -2.06 -0.79 -8.03
C ALA A 26 -2.12 -1.24 -6.56
N CYS A 27 -1.58 -2.41 -6.24
CA CYS A 27 -1.51 -2.92 -4.87
C CYS A 27 -0.07 -2.87 -4.34
N VAL A 28 0.11 -2.29 -3.15
CA VAL A 28 1.38 -2.29 -2.42
C VAL A 28 1.19 -3.06 -1.12
N VAL A 29 1.96 -4.13 -0.93
CA VAL A 29 1.93 -4.93 0.30
C VAL A 29 3.11 -4.54 1.17
N THR A 30 2.84 -4.08 2.39
CA THR A 30 3.88 -3.73 3.39
C THR A 30 3.28 -3.76 4.80
N GLY A 31 4.10 -3.72 5.85
CA GLY A 31 3.60 -3.62 7.22
C GLY A 31 2.88 -2.28 7.44
N THR A 32 1.58 -2.33 7.73
CA THR A 32 0.74 -1.13 7.90
C THR A 32 0.50 -0.75 9.36
N VAL A 33 0.75 -1.67 10.29
CA VAL A 33 0.61 -1.41 11.72
C VAL A 33 1.73 -0.47 12.20
N MET A 34 1.35 0.73 12.59
CA MET A 34 2.24 1.77 13.11
C MET A 34 2.52 1.60 14.61
N SER A 35 3.01 0.43 15.05
CA SER A 35 3.27 0.16 16.47
C SER A 35 4.39 1.01 17.09
N ASP A 36 5.24 1.58 16.24
CA ASP A 36 6.32 2.48 16.60
C ASP A 36 6.65 3.44 15.44
N ALA A 37 7.45 4.47 15.75
CA ALA A 37 7.81 5.51 14.78
C ALA A 37 8.64 4.98 13.60
N VAL A 38 9.43 3.92 13.79
CA VAL A 38 10.25 3.34 12.73
C VAL A 38 9.34 2.66 11.70
N ARG A 39 8.34 1.88 12.15
CA ARG A 39 7.35 1.27 11.27
C ARG A 39 6.49 2.30 10.55
N ALA A 40 6.05 3.35 11.25
CA ALA A 40 5.31 4.45 10.63
C ALA A 40 6.13 5.13 9.53
N ALA A 41 7.42 5.38 9.75
CA ALA A 41 8.31 5.97 8.76
C ALA A 41 8.50 5.05 7.54
N SER A 42 8.66 3.74 7.75
CA SER A 42 8.75 2.76 6.67
C SER A 42 7.48 2.71 5.81
N LEU A 43 6.29 2.69 6.45
CA LEU A 43 5.02 2.74 5.73
C LEU A 43 4.88 4.05 4.93
N ALA A 44 5.21 5.19 5.54
CA ALA A 44 5.17 6.48 4.85
C ALA A 44 6.09 6.50 3.63
N ARG A 45 7.30 5.93 3.75
CA ARG A 45 8.25 5.81 2.64
C ARG A 45 7.68 4.94 1.51
N ALA A 46 7.17 3.75 1.82
CA ALA A 46 6.57 2.85 0.84
C ALA A 46 5.39 3.53 0.10
N THR A 47 4.57 4.30 0.82
CA THR A 47 3.45 5.04 0.23
C THR A 47 3.91 6.14 -0.72
N LEU A 48 4.94 6.91 -0.35
CA LEU A 48 5.50 7.96 -1.20
C LEU A 48 6.20 7.39 -2.44
N ASP A 49 6.98 6.33 -2.26
CA ASP A 49 7.68 5.67 -3.38
C ASP A 49 6.68 5.08 -4.40
N ALA A 50 5.49 4.64 -3.95
CA ALA A 50 4.46 4.10 -4.82
C ALA A 50 3.84 5.12 -5.79
N VAL A 51 3.92 6.42 -5.48
CA VAL A 51 3.37 7.52 -6.31
C VAL A 51 4.46 8.44 -6.86
N ALA A 52 5.72 8.17 -6.55
CA ALA A 52 6.83 8.94 -7.06
C ALA A 52 6.91 8.84 -8.59
N PRO A 53 7.16 9.95 -9.31
CA PRO A 53 7.43 9.91 -10.74
C PRO A 53 8.62 8.97 -11.02
N ARG A 54 8.50 8.16 -12.07
CA ARG A 54 9.61 7.34 -12.57
C ARG A 54 10.64 8.18 -13.33
#